data_AF-A0A2E7VEF4-F1
#
_entry.id   AF-A0A2E7VEF4-F1
#
_cell.length_a   1.000
_cell.length_b   1.000
_cell.length_c   1.000
_cell.angle_alpha   90.00
_cell.angle_beta   90.00
_cell.angle_gamma   90.00
#
_symmetry.space_group_name_H-M   'P 1'
#
loop_
_entity.id
_entity.type
_entity.pdbx_description
1 polymer ?
#
loop_
_entity_poly.entity_id
_entity_poly.type
_entity_poly.pdbx_seq_one_letter_code
_entity_poly.pdbx_strand_id
1 'polypeptide(L)'
;GLAELWIHTVDFEKGVQHRILLTPPVPGLEPIGFTRLDIKMPTDAEYAETCEGDDDVDCMPWVDMTSEEMEMPLLDPQAGSLYYMLGFFFMGLATLASVFAVLGYRSGSRGLLRTAAGIVFFTQGHYYSSCFLGLVAIGLSFAIPSRD
;
A
#
# COMPACT_ATOMS: atom_id res chain seq x y z
N GLY A 1 8.26 5.52 -4.41
CA GLY A 1 8.91 5.24 -5.68
C GLY A 1 9.25 3.77 -5.72
N LEU A 2 8.94 3.13 -6.84
CA LEU A 2 9.38 1.76 -7.08
C LEU A 2 10.84 1.83 -7.56
N ALA A 3 11.71 1.01 -7.00
CA ALA A 3 13.13 0.98 -7.32
C ALA A 3 13.61 -0.47 -7.42
N GLU A 4 14.73 -0.68 -8.11
CA GLU A 4 15.38 -1.98 -8.18
C GLU A 4 16.68 -1.91 -7.39
N LEU A 5 16.90 -2.93 -6.56
CA LEU A 5 18.06 -3.08 -5.71
C LEU A 5 18.90 -4.23 -6.25
N TRP A 6 20.11 -3.90 -6.68
CA TRP A 6 21.06 -4.83 -7.25
C TRP A 6 22.16 -5.05 -6.22
N ILE A 7 22.35 -6.29 -5.78
CA ILE A 7 23.32 -6.62 -4.72
C ILE A 7 24.28 -7.67 -5.25
N HIS A 8 25.57 -7.41 -5.10
CA HIS A 8 26.63 -8.31 -5.51
C HIS A 8 27.60 -8.56 -4.35
N THR A 9 28.30 -9.68 -4.40
CA THR A 9 29.43 -9.92 -3.49
C THR A 9 30.59 -8.96 -3.81
N VAL A 10 31.49 -8.76 -2.84
CA VAL A 10 32.62 -7.82 -2.96
C VAL A 10 33.48 -8.11 -4.20
N ASP A 11 33.57 -9.38 -4.58
CA ASP A 11 34.37 -9.87 -5.70
C ASP A 11 33.55 -10.07 -6.99
N PHE A 12 32.28 -9.65 -7.02
CA PHE A 12 31.34 -9.84 -8.15
C PHE A 12 31.17 -11.30 -8.59
N GLU A 13 31.34 -12.25 -7.68
CA GLU A 13 31.19 -13.68 -7.97
C GLU A 13 29.71 -14.10 -8.08
N LYS A 14 28.80 -13.43 -7.38
CA LYS A 14 27.36 -13.71 -7.42
C LYS A 14 26.55 -12.47 -7.12
N GLY A 15 25.31 -12.43 -7.61
CA GLY A 15 24.41 -11.31 -7.36
C GLY A 15 22.93 -11.64 -7.39
N VAL A 16 22.15 -10.76 -6.79
CA VAL A 16 20.68 -10.87 -6.71
C VAL A 16 20.05 -9.52 -7.04
N GLN A 17 18.91 -9.57 -7.71
CA GLN A 17 18.09 -8.41 -8.03
C GLN A 17 16.76 -8.48 -7.28
N HIS A 18 16.45 -7.42 -6.54
CA HIS A 18 15.17 -7.25 -5.86
C HIS A 18 14.42 -6.02 -6.36
N ARG A 19 13.10 -6.10 -6.37
CA ARG A 19 12.18 -5.00 -6.60
C ARG A 19 11.71 -4.45 -5.27
N ILE A 20 12.12 -3.23 -4.95
CA ILE A 20 11.82 -2.57 -3.67
C ILE A 20 10.82 -1.43 -3.85
N LEU A 21 9.97 -1.23 -2.85
CA LEU A 21 9.07 -0.08 -2.77
C LEU A 21 9.56 0.89 -1.70
N LEU A 22 10.08 2.04 -2.16
CA LEU A 22 10.50 3.12 -1.27
C LEU A 22 9.32 4.07 -1.05
N THR A 23 8.76 4.11 0.15
CA THR A 23 7.70 5.07 0.48
C THR A 23 8.30 6.35 1.03
N PRO A 24 7.85 7.54 0.57
CA PRO A 24 8.23 8.78 1.21
C PRO A 24 7.66 8.82 2.64
N PRO A 25 8.34 9.47 3.59
CA PRO A 25 7.83 9.58 4.95
C PRO A 25 6.46 10.25 4.95
N VAL A 26 5.52 9.68 5.70
CA VAL A 26 4.20 10.30 5.88
C VAL A 26 4.35 11.50 6.83
N PRO A 27 4.10 12.73 6.36
CA PRO A 27 4.25 13.92 7.20
C PRO A 27 3.37 13.82 8.46
N GLY A 28 3.99 13.89 9.63
CA GLY A 28 3.30 13.85 10.93
C GLY A 28 3.15 12.47 11.56
N LEU A 29 3.35 11.37 10.81
CA LEU A 29 3.42 10.01 11.37
C LEU A 29 4.86 9.51 11.47
N GLU A 30 5.72 9.90 10.52
CA GLU A 30 7.10 9.43 10.42
C GLU A 30 8.08 10.62 10.50
N PRO A 31 8.92 10.73 11.56
CA PRO A 31 9.98 11.74 11.64
C PRO A 31 11.12 11.50 10.63
N ILE A 32 11.42 10.22 10.40
CA ILE A 32 12.39 9.70 9.43
C ILE A 32 11.69 8.53 8.76
N GLY A 33 11.71 8.48 7.43
CA GLY A 33 11.01 7.44 6.67
C GLY A 33 11.52 6.04 7.01
N PHE A 34 10.66 5.05 6.81
CA PHE A 34 11.02 3.64 6.93
C PHE A 34 12.14 3.28 5.94
N THR A 35 13.22 2.67 6.45
CA THR A 35 14.49 2.46 5.74
C THR A 35 15.12 1.09 6.01
N ARG A 36 14.49 0.23 6.82
CA ARG A 36 15.00 -1.09 7.13
C ARG A 36 14.42 -2.11 6.16
N LEU A 37 15.27 -2.64 5.29
CA LEU A 37 14.95 -3.75 4.42
C LEU A 37 15.61 -5.02 4.96
N ASP A 38 14.84 -6.09 5.06
CA ASP A 38 15.35 -7.42 5.37
C ASP A 38 15.46 -8.21 4.07
N ILE A 39 16.68 -8.54 3.68
CA ILE A 39 16.99 -9.12 2.37
C ILE A 39 17.46 -10.54 2.62
N LYS A 40 16.68 -11.49 2.11
CA LYS A 40 17.07 -12.91 2.16
C LYS A 40 17.94 -13.22 0.97
N MET A 41 19.20 -13.49 1.24
CA MET A 41 20.11 -13.96 0.20
C MET A 41 19.71 -15.36 -0.25
N PRO A 42 19.68 -15.63 -1.57
CA PRO A 42 19.50 -16.96 -2.12
C PRO A 42 20.54 -17.95 -1.58
N THR A 43 20.16 -19.22 -1.57
CA THR A 43 21.04 -20.32 -1.19
C THR A 43 22.03 -20.66 -2.31
N ASP A 44 23.14 -21.31 -1.99
CA ASP A 44 24.14 -21.70 -2.99
C ASP A 44 23.60 -22.67 -4.06
N ALA A 45 22.53 -23.42 -3.74
CA ALA A 45 21.84 -24.28 -4.71
C ALA A 45 21.06 -23.47 -5.76
N GLU A 46 20.32 -22.45 -5.34
CA GLU A 46 19.56 -21.56 -6.26
C GLU A 46 20.51 -20.78 -7.18
N TYR A 47 21.67 -20.36 -6.66
CA TYR A 47 22.72 -19.76 -7.48
C TYR A 47 23.28 -20.76 -8.51
N ALA A 48 23.49 -22.02 -8.12
CA ALA A 48 24.01 -23.05 -9.03
C ALA A 48 23.03 -23.36 -10.17
N GLU A 49 21.73 -23.44 -9.89
CA GLU A 49 20.67 -23.67 -10.89
C GLU A 49 20.65 -22.57 -11.98
N THR A 50 21.05 -21.34 -11.63
CA THR A 50 21.07 -20.23 -12.60
C THR A 50 22.12 -20.44 -13.71
N CYS A 51 23.18 -21.20 -13.42
CA CYS A 51 24.25 -21.52 -14.36
C CYS A 51 24.15 -22.95 -14.93
N GLU A 52 23.11 -23.72 -14.60
CA GLU A 52 22.91 -25.06 -15.13
C GLU A 52 22.48 -24.99 -16.61
N GLY A 53 23.44 -25.20 -17.52
CA GLY A 53 23.22 -25.27 -18.97
C GLY A 53 23.97 -24.23 -19.79
N ASP A 54 24.71 -23.31 -19.15
CA ASP A 54 25.64 -22.42 -19.82
C ASP A 54 27.01 -23.11 -19.95
N ASP A 55 27.43 -23.37 -21.19
CA ASP A 55 28.75 -23.97 -21.52
C ASP A 55 29.91 -22.96 -21.35
N ASP A 56 29.62 -21.75 -20.87
CA ASP A 56 30.61 -20.69 -20.66
C ASP A 56 31.33 -20.87 -19.32
N VAL A 57 32.67 -20.80 -19.37
CA VAL A 57 33.57 -20.94 -18.21
C VAL A 57 33.46 -19.76 -17.23
N ASP A 58 32.64 -18.76 -17.56
CA ASP A 58 32.50 -17.47 -16.88
C ASP A 58 31.02 -17.15 -16.55
N CYS A 59 30.21 -18.16 -16.24
CA CYS A 59 28.84 -17.92 -15.79
C CYS A 59 28.84 -17.28 -14.38
N MET A 60 28.42 -16.02 -14.31
CA MET A 60 28.16 -15.33 -13.04
C MET A 60 26.74 -15.66 -12.57
N PRO A 61 26.55 -16.42 -11.47
CA PRO A 61 25.23 -16.78 -10.98
C PRO A 61 24.46 -15.53 -10.51
N TRP A 62 23.32 -15.29 -11.16
CA TRP A 62 22.46 -14.12 -10.94
C TRP A 62 21.00 -14.50 -10.75
N VAL A 63 20.48 -14.29 -9.55
CA VAL A 63 19.07 -14.62 -9.24
C VAL A 63 18.21 -13.37 -9.38
N ASP A 64 17.24 -13.41 -10.29
CA ASP A 64 16.27 -12.33 -10.50
C ASP A 64 14.95 -12.61 -9.75
N MET A 65 14.73 -11.89 -8.65
CA MET A 65 13.50 -11.97 -7.84
C MET A 65 12.42 -10.99 -8.31
N THR A 66 12.71 -10.13 -9.29
CA THR A 66 11.80 -9.03 -9.66
C THR A 66 10.45 -9.49 -10.20
N SER A 67 10.42 -10.66 -10.84
CA SER A 67 9.20 -11.26 -11.39
C SER A 67 8.24 -11.75 -10.30
N GLU A 68 8.78 -12.32 -9.22
CA GLU A 68 8.00 -12.77 -8.05
C GLU A 68 7.53 -11.58 -7.20
N GLU A 69 8.36 -10.54 -7.11
CA GLU A 69 8.11 -9.32 -6.33
C GLU A 69 7.24 -8.30 -7.09
N MET A 70 6.60 -8.70 -8.20
CA MET A 70 5.65 -7.89 -8.96
C MET A 70 4.36 -7.59 -8.17
N GLU A 71 3.81 -8.60 -7.49
CA GLU A 71 2.56 -8.45 -6.73
C GLU A 71 2.80 -7.74 -5.40
N MET A 72 3.89 -8.08 -4.72
CA MET A 72 4.26 -7.52 -3.43
C MET A 72 5.75 -7.18 -3.43
N PRO A 73 6.14 -5.95 -3.79
CA PRO A 73 7.53 -5.53 -3.75
C PRO A 73 8.05 -5.51 -2.32
N LEU A 74 9.36 -5.70 -2.17
CA LEU A 74 10.01 -5.67 -0.87
C LEU A 74 9.81 -4.29 -0.22
N LEU A 75 9.35 -4.28 1.03
CA LEU A 75 9.06 -3.06 1.78
C LEU A 75 9.56 -3.26 3.23
N ASP A 76 9.87 -2.15 3.90
CA ASP A 76 10.19 -2.20 5.33
C ASP A 76 9.02 -2.84 6.09
N PRO A 77 9.25 -3.90 6.89
CA PRO A 77 8.21 -4.60 7.63
C PRO A 77 7.38 -3.68 8.54
N GLN A 78 8.00 -2.65 9.12
CA GLN A 78 7.30 -1.67 9.95
C GLN A 78 6.37 -0.82 9.12
N ALA A 79 6.83 -0.35 7.95
CA ALA A 79 6.02 0.38 6.99
C ALA A 79 4.82 -0.44 6.53
N GLY A 80 5.06 -1.71 6.21
CA GLY A 80 4.03 -2.63 5.73
C GLY A 80 2.91 -2.76 6.75
N SER A 81 3.26 -3.03 8.01
CA SER A 81 2.27 -3.14 9.09
C SER A 81 1.44 -1.87 9.28
N LEU A 82 2.07 -0.70 9.20
CA LEU A 82 1.40 0.59 9.36
C LEU A 82 0.42 0.86 8.20
N TYR A 83 0.86 0.64 6.96
CA TYR A 83 0.02 0.85 5.78
C TYR A 83 -1.14 -0.15 5.73
N TYR A 84 -0.92 -1.40 6.11
CA TYR A 84 -2.01 -2.38 6.23
C TYR A 84 -3.02 -1.95 7.29
N MET A 85 -2.58 -1.52 8.48
CA MET A 85 -3.46 -1.06 9.54
C MET A 85 -4.30 0.16 9.12
N LEU A 86 -3.67 1.15 8.47
CA LEU A 86 -4.36 2.33 7.93
C LEU A 86 -5.37 1.94 6.84
N GLY A 87 -5.01 0.99 5.96
CA GLY A 87 -5.92 0.44 4.96
C GLY A 87 -7.19 -0.14 5.59
N PHE A 88 -7.03 -1.01 6.60
CA PHE A 88 -8.16 -1.59 7.33
C PHE A 88 -8.99 -0.54 8.09
N PHE A 89 -8.33 0.49 8.65
CA PHE A 89 -9.03 1.59 9.30
C PHE A 89 -9.96 2.34 8.32
N PHE A 90 -9.48 2.70 7.14
CA PHE A 90 -10.30 3.37 6.13
C PHE A 90 -11.41 2.47 5.56
N MET A 91 -11.14 1.18 5.37
CA MET A 91 -12.20 0.21 5.00
C MET A 91 -13.27 0.11 6.10
N GLY A 92 -12.86 0.12 7.38
CA GLY A 92 -13.76 0.15 8.53
C GLY A 92 -14.64 1.41 8.55
N LEU A 93 -14.05 2.59 8.34
CA LEU A 93 -14.81 3.84 8.23
C LEU A 93 -15.81 3.83 7.07
N ALA A 94 -15.42 3.28 5.91
CA ALA A 94 -16.29 3.18 4.73
C ALA A 94 -17.50 2.26 4.96
N THR A 95 -17.28 1.11 5.61
CA THR A 95 -18.37 0.20 5.99
C THR A 95 -19.29 0.81 7.04
N LEU A 96 -18.74 1.49 8.05
CA LEU A 96 -19.53 2.19 9.06
C LEU A 96 -20.38 3.32 8.45
N ALA A 97 -19.81 4.12 7.54
CA ALA A 97 -20.53 5.16 6.82
C ALA A 97 -21.69 4.58 5.99
N SER A 98 -21.47 3.43 5.35
CA SER A 98 -22.50 2.72 4.58
C SER A 98 -23.66 2.28 5.49
N VAL A 99 -23.36 1.75 6.68
CA VAL A 99 -24.38 1.37 7.67
C VAL A 99 -25.19 2.58 8.13
N PHE A 100 -24.53 3.69 8.48
CA PHE A 100 -25.23 4.91 8.87
C PHE A 100 -26.07 5.52 7.75
N ALA A 101 -25.62 5.43 6.49
CA ALA A 101 -26.40 5.87 5.34
C ALA A 101 -27.69 5.04 5.20
N VAL A 102 -27.60 3.70 5.29
CA VAL A 102 -28.76 2.80 5.20
C VAL A 102 -29.73 3.04 6.36
N LEU A 103 -29.23 3.12 7.60
CA LEU A 103 -30.07 3.39 8.77
C LEU A 103 -30.69 4.78 8.73
N GLY A 104 -29.94 5.80 8.31
CA GLY A 104 -30.42 7.17 8.13
C GLY A 104 -31.52 7.25 7.07
N TYR A 105 -31.37 6.52 5.96
CA TYR A 105 -32.39 6.44 4.92
C TYR A 105 -33.68 5.78 5.42
N ARG A 106 -33.58 4.67 6.17
CA ARG A 106 -34.76 3.97 6.71
C ARG A 106 -35.47 4.74 7.82
N SER A 107 -34.73 5.43 8.68
CA SER A 107 -35.28 6.19 9.81
C SER A 107 -35.73 7.62 9.43
N GLY A 108 -35.36 8.12 8.25
CA GLY A 108 -35.56 9.53 7.89
C GLY A 108 -34.69 10.51 8.70
N SER A 109 -33.73 10.01 9.49
CA SER A 109 -32.90 10.83 10.37
C SER A 109 -31.85 11.60 9.59
N ARG A 110 -32.04 12.91 9.47
CA ARG A 110 -31.06 13.84 8.90
C ARG A 110 -29.73 13.81 9.65
N GLY A 111 -29.75 13.54 10.96
CA GLY A 111 -28.56 13.42 11.79
C GLY A 111 -27.65 12.28 11.33
N LEU A 112 -28.22 11.08 11.12
CA LEU A 112 -27.47 9.92 10.64
C LEU A 112 -26.93 10.12 9.22
N LEU A 113 -27.68 10.77 8.34
CA LEU A 113 -27.23 11.03 6.97
C LEU A 113 -26.07 12.03 6.94
N ARG A 114 -26.07 13.02 7.83
CA ARG A 114 -24.97 13.99 7.97
C ARG A 114 -23.73 13.36 8.58
N THR A 115 -23.88 12.51 9.60
CA THR A 115 -22.73 11.80 10.17
C THR A 115 -22.13 10.82 9.15
N ALA A 116 -22.97 10.11 8.38
CA ALA A 116 -22.49 9.28 7.27
C ALA A 116 -21.69 10.10 6.24
N ALA A 117 -22.22 11.24 5.79
CA ALA A 117 -21.53 12.12 4.84
C ALA A 117 -20.19 12.66 5.38
N GLY A 118 -20.14 13.02 6.68
CA GLY A 118 -18.91 13.44 7.35
C GLY A 118 -17.86 12.33 7.42
N ILE A 119 -18.26 11.09 7.69
CA ILE A 119 -17.33 9.96 7.76
C ILE A 119 -16.76 9.62 6.38
N VAL A 120 -17.58 9.68 5.32
CA VAL A 120 -17.13 9.46 3.94
C VAL A 120 -16.03 10.45 3.52
N PHE A 121 -16.02 11.67 4.04
CA PHE A 121 -14.94 12.62 3.74
C PHE A 121 -13.56 12.12 4.23
N PHE A 122 -13.53 11.41 5.36
CA PHE A 122 -12.29 10.86 5.91
C PHE A 122 -11.88 9.51 5.32
N THR A 123 -12.72 8.87 4.50
CA THR A 123 -12.36 7.63 3.79
C THR A 123 -11.65 7.88 2.46
N GLN A 124 -11.46 9.15 2.09
CA GLN A 124 -10.88 9.55 0.81
C GLN A 124 -9.35 9.38 0.88
N GLY A 125 -8.81 8.47 0.06
CA GLY A 125 -7.38 8.13 0.05
C GLY A 125 -6.48 9.17 -0.63
N HIS A 126 -5.24 8.79 -0.96
CA HIS A 126 -4.25 9.68 -1.58
C HIS A 126 -4.65 10.30 -2.93
N TYR A 127 -5.69 9.78 -3.58
CA TYR A 127 -6.24 10.41 -4.76
C TYR A 127 -7.02 11.67 -4.35
N TYR A 128 -6.38 12.83 -4.39
CA TYR A 128 -6.95 14.14 -4.02
C TYR A 128 -8.32 14.46 -4.66
N SER A 129 -8.65 13.83 -5.80
CA SER A 129 -9.97 13.95 -6.45
C SER A 129 -11.11 13.42 -5.57
N SER A 130 -10.83 12.42 -4.76
CA SER A 130 -11.80 11.74 -3.90
C SER A 130 -12.28 12.67 -2.76
N CYS A 131 -11.40 13.53 -2.23
CA CYS A 131 -11.75 14.57 -1.26
C CYS A 131 -12.86 15.52 -1.73
N PHE A 132 -12.89 15.87 -3.02
CA PHE A 132 -13.94 16.73 -3.58
C PHE A 132 -15.31 16.06 -3.55
N LEU A 133 -15.38 14.76 -3.82
CA LEU A 133 -16.64 14.00 -3.73
C LEU A 133 -17.16 13.95 -2.29
N GLY A 134 -16.27 13.82 -1.31
CA GLY A 134 -16.62 13.91 0.11
C GLY A 134 -17.20 15.28 0.49
N LEU A 135 -16.60 16.38 0.04
CA LEU A 135 -17.13 17.73 0.28
C LEU A 135 -18.50 17.94 -0.37
N VAL A 136 -18.68 17.43 -1.59
CA VAL A 136 -19.97 17.48 -2.30
C VAL A 136 -21.03 16.68 -1.52
N ALA A 137 -20.70 15.49 -1.02
CA ALA A 137 -21.62 14.68 -0.20
C ALA A 137 -22.05 15.41 1.08
N ILE A 138 -21.11 16.08 1.77
CA ILE A 138 -21.43 16.91 2.94
C ILE A 138 -22.35 18.08 2.53
N GLY A 139 -22.04 18.78 1.43
CA GLY A 139 -22.88 19.86 0.91
C GLY A 139 -24.32 19.41 0.61
N LEU A 140 -24.48 18.29 -0.10
CA LEU A 140 -25.79 17.73 -0.41
C LEU A 140 -26.57 17.29 0.83
N SER A 141 -25.88 16.87 1.90
CA SER A 141 -26.54 16.47 3.16
C SER A 141 -27.34 17.60 3.82
N PHE A 142 -27.02 18.87 3.53
CA PHE A 142 -27.79 20.03 3.99
C PHE A 142 -29.01 20.32 3.12
N ALA A 143 -28.97 19.93 1.84
CA ALA A 143 -30.08 20.09 0.91
C ALA A 143 -31.16 19.00 1.08
N ILE A 144 -30.95 18.00 1.94
CA ILE A 144 -31.93 16.94 2.19
C ILE A 144 -33.19 17.54 2.86
N PRO A 145 -34.36 17.49 2.18
CA PRO A 145 -35.60 18.00 2.75
C PRO A 145 -36.03 17.16 3.97
N SER A 146 -36.74 17.78 4.92
CA SER A 146 -37.41 17.01 5.97
C SER A 146 -38.48 16.14 5.34
N ARG A 147 -38.51 14.87 5.71
CA ARG A 147 -39.71 14.06 5.52
C ARG A 147 -40.67 14.44 6.65
N ASP A 148 -41.76 15.11 6.27
CA ASP A 148 -42.96 15.23 7.10
C ASP A 148 -43.63 13.85 7.27
#